data_AF-A0A5C7BXX3-F1
#
_entry.id   AF-A0A5C7BXX3-F1
#
_cell.length_a   1.000
_cell.length_b   1.000
_cell.length_c   1.000
_cell.angle_alpha   90.00
_cell.angle_beta   90.00
_cell.angle_gamma   90.00
#
_symmetry.space_group_name_H-M   'P 1'
#
loop_
_entity.id
_entity.type
_entity.pdbx_description
1 polymer ?
#
loop_
_entity_poly.entity_id
_entity_poly.type
_entity_poly.pdbx_seq_one_letter_code
_entity_poly.pdbx_strand_id
1 'polypeptide(L)'
;MTEAVAGIRELVAVVSEGEGYSGGEPDNAERSALAAEILCYFATRTGLADTLMVDLVTDLMHLCDRLDIDFAGVLNVAAMHHGEERGDD
;
A
#
# COMPACT_ATOMS: atom_id res chain seq x y z
N MET A 1 18.61 -7.91 8.64
CA MET A 1 19.02 -7.45 7.28
C MET A 1 18.76 -8.49 6.19
N THR A 2 18.86 -9.79 6.48
CA THR A 2 18.59 -10.90 5.53
C THR A 2 17.12 -11.10 5.17
N GLU A 3 16.18 -10.83 6.08
CA GLU A 3 14.74 -10.98 5.82
C GLU A 3 14.14 -9.87 4.95
N ALA A 4 14.61 -8.62 5.11
CA ALA A 4 14.20 -7.50 4.25
C ALA A 4 14.57 -7.73 2.77
N VAL A 5 15.73 -8.35 2.52
CA VAL A 5 16.18 -8.70 1.16
C VAL A 5 15.34 -9.83 0.56
N ALA A 6 14.79 -10.73 1.38
CA ALA A 6 13.88 -11.77 0.92
C ALA A 6 12.51 -11.19 0.51
N GLY A 7 11.97 -10.24 1.28
CA GLY A 7 10.70 -9.59 0.96
C GLY A 7 10.72 -8.78 -0.33
N ILE A 8 11.80 -8.03 -0.59
CA ILE A 8 11.97 -7.26 -1.83
C ILE A 8 12.05 -8.19 -3.07
N ARG A 9 12.64 -9.38 -2.94
CA ARG A 9 12.73 -10.34 -4.06
C ARG A 9 11.39 -10.98 -4.40
N GLU A 10 10.58 -11.30 -3.39
CA GLU A 10 9.22 -11.80 -3.60
C GLU A 10 8.33 -10.72 -4.23
N LEU A 11 8.47 -9.46 -3.80
CA LEU A 11 7.77 -8.32 -4.39
C LEU A 11 8.10 -8.15 -5.88
N VAL A 12 9.37 -8.26 -6.26
CA VAL A 12 9.81 -8.20 -7.66
C VAL A 12 9.27 -9.39 -8.47
N ALA A 13 9.20 -10.59 -7.88
CA ALA A 13 8.63 -11.76 -8.54
C ALA A 13 7.12 -11.58 -8.81
N VAL A 14 6.35 -11.13 -7.83
CA VAL A 14 4.90 -10.85 -7.98
C VAL A 14 4.64 -9.79 -9.06
N VAL A 15 5.45 -8.72 -9.10
CA VAL A 15 5.33 -7.67 -10.14
C VAL A 15 5.74 -8.19 -11.52
N SER A 16 6.68 -9.14 -11.59
CA SER A 16 7.18 -9.70 -12.85
C SER A 16 6.30 -10.84 -13.41
N GLU A 17 5.54 -11.51 -12.55
CA GLU A 17 4.58 -12.57 -12.92
C GLU A 17 3.22 -12.03 -13.35
N GLY A 18 2.98 -10.71 -13.22
CA GLY A 18 1.82 -10.03 -13.77
C GLY A 18 1.85 -9.97 -15.30
N GLU A 19 1.40 -11.05 -15.93
CA GLU A 19 1.19 -11.13 -17.37
C GLU A 19 0.31 -9.97 -17.87
N GLY A 20 0.88 -9.16 -18.77
CA GLY A 20 0.21 -8.31 -19.77
C GLY A 20 -1.17 -7.76 -19.43
N TYR A 21 -1.22 -6.65 -18.67
CA TYR A 21 -2.42 -5.82 -18.63
C TYR A 21 -2.70 -5.26 -20.04
N SER A 22 -3.79 -5.69 -20.66
CA SER A 22 -4.22 -5.29 -22.02
C SER A 22 -5.28 -4.18 -22.00
N GLY A 23 -5.50 -3.54 -20.85
CA GLY A 23 -6.31 -2.33 -20.71
C GLY A 23 -5.48 -1.06 -20.86
N GLY A 24 -6.16 0.09 -20.90
CA GLY A 24 -5.51 1.41 -20.88
C GLY A 24 -4.62 1.62 -19.65
N GLU A 25 -3.90 2.74 -19.60
CA GLU A 25 -3.06 3.07 -18.45
C GLU A 25 -3.90 3.10 -17.15
N PRO A 26 -3.56 2.31 -16.12
CA PRO A 26 -4.37 2.23 -14.91
C PRO A 26 -4.37 3.56 -14.19
N ASP A 27 -5.53 3.93 -13.63
CA ASP A 27 -5.66 5.16 -12.87
C ASP A 27 -4.94 5.08 -11.50
N ASN A 28 -4.92 6.18 -10.77
CA ASN A 28 -4.22 6.23 -9.48
C ASN A 28 -4.89 5.33 -8.42
N ALA A 29 -6.20 5.12 -8.49
CA ALA A 29 -6.93 4.27 -7.56
C ALA A 29 -6.59 2.79 -7.83
N GLU A 30 -6.59 2.37 -9.10
CA GLU A 30 -6.20 1.02 -9.52
C GLU A 30 -4.76 0.68 -9.14
N ARG A 31 -3.82 1.62 -9.34
CA ARG A 31 -2.42 1.45 -8.93
C ARG A 31 -2.27 1.32 -7.42
N SER A 32 -3.00 2.15 -6.66
CA SER A 32 -2.97 2.12 -5.20
C SER A 32 -3.57 0.84 -4.64
N ALA A 33 -4.66 0.35 -5.25
CA ALA A 33 -5.29 -0.92 -4.89
C ALA A 33 -4.35 -2.11 -5.13
N LEU A 34 -3.67 -2.15 -6.28
CA LEU A 34 -2.68 -3.20 -6.57
C LEU A 34 -1.53 -3.19 -5.53
N ALA A 35 -1.02 -2.01 -5.17
CA ALA A 35 0.00 -1.90 -4.14
C ALA A 35 -0.49 -2.43 -2.77
N ALA A 36 -1.73 -2.10 -2.39
CA ALA A 36 -2.34 -2.59 -1.15
C ALA A 36 -2.54 -4.11 -1.16
N GLU A 37 -2.95 -4.70 -2.27
CA GLU A 37 -3.13 -6.16 -2.42
C GLU A 37 -1.80 -6.91 -2.27
N ILE A 38 -0.75 -6.40 -2.89
CA ILE A 38 0.60 -6.97 -2.77
C ILE A 38 1.11 -6.90 -1.32
N LEU A 39 0.88 -5.78 -0.63
CA LEU A 39 1.22 -5.64 0.78
C LEU A 39 0.44 -6.62 1.66
N CYS A 40 -0.86 -6.81 1.38
CA CYS A 40 -1.70 -7.79 2.07
C CYS A 40 -1.18 -9.22 1.89
N TYR A 41 -0.80 -9.59 0.65
CA TYR A 41 -0.21 -10.89 0.35
C TYR A 41 1.10 -11.10 1.13
N PHE A 42 2.00 -10.10 1.12
CA PHE A 42 3.26 -10.16 1.83
C PHE A 42 3.06 -10.27 3.37
N ALA A 43 2.18 -9.46 3.94
CA ALA A 43 1.83 -9.48 5.35
C ALA A 43 1.26 -10.84 5.78
N THR A 44 0.36 -11.41 4.96
CA THR A 44 -0.26 -12.72 5.22
C THR A 44 0.78 -13.83 5.20
N ARG A 45 1.71 -13.81 4.23
CA ARG A 45 2.75 -14.83 4.08
C ARG A 45 3.82 -14.79 5.17
N THR A 46 4.10 -13.62 5.71
CA THR A 46 5.14 -13.42 6.74
C THR A 46 4.59 -13.48 8.16
N GLY A 47 3.28 -13.29 8.35
CA GLY A 47 2.67 -13.16 9.68
C GLY A 47 3.00 -11.83 10.37
N LEU A 48 3.50 -10.84 9.62
CA LEU A 48 3.99 -9.56 10.14
C LEU A 48 3.01 -8.39 9.91
N ALA A 49 1.72 -8.67 9.74
CA ALA A 49 0.73 -7.66 9.35
C ALA A 49 0.76 -6.41 10.25
N ASP A 50 0.70 -6.59 11.56
CA ASP A 50 0.66 -5.46 12.50
C ASP A 50 1.94 -4.62 12.45
N THR A 51 3.11 -5.27 12.47
CA THR A 51 4.41 -4.59 12.40
C THR A 51 4.56 -3.84 11.07
N LEU A 52 4.19 -4.50 9.96
CA LEU A 52 4.27 -3.89 8.63
C LEU A 52 3.36 -2.68 8.51
N MET A 53 2.15 -2.73 9.07
CA MET A 53 1.23 -1.58 9.03
C MET A 53 1.77 -0.41 9.83
N VAL A 54 2.35 -0.64 11.01
CA VAL A 54 2.98 0.43 11.81
C VAL A 54 4.17 1.05 11.09
N ASP A 55 5.06 0.22 10.54
CA ASP A 55 6.25 0.69 9.83
C ASP A 55 5.85 1.46 8.55
N LEU A 56 4.89 0.95 7.77
CA LEU A 56 4.39 1.61 6.57
C LEU A 56 3.75 2.96 6.87
N VAL A 57 2.92 3.06 7.91
CA VAL A 57 2.32 4.33 8.34
C VAL A 57 3.42 5.32 8.76
N THR A 58 4.44 4.85 9.47
CA THR A 58 5.58 5.68 9.88
C THR A 58 6.36 6.20 8.67
N ASP A 59 6.62 5.35 7.67
CA ASP A 59 7.29 5.75 6.43
C ASP A 59 6.45 6.76 5.61
N LEU A 60 5.12 6.60 5.58
CA LEU A 60 4.22 7.55 4.95
C LEU A 60 4.21 8.91 5.66
N MET A 61 4.25 8.93 7.00
CA MET A 61 4.40 10.18 7.77
C MET A 61 5.70 10.89 7.39
N HIS A 62 6.82 10.17 7.35
CA HIS A 62 8.11 10.73 6.92
C HIS A 62 8.08 11.25 5.48
N LEU A 63 7.36 10.57 4.58
CA LEU A 63 7.19 11.04 3.21
C LEU A 63 6.37 12.33 3.15
N CYS A 64 5.28 12.42 3.91
CA CYS A 64 4.47 13.63 4.01
C CYS A 64 5.28 14.82 4.55
N ASP A 65 6.07 14.62 5.61
CA ASP A 65 6.98 15.64 6.14
C ASP A 65 7.94 16.17 5.06
N ARG A 66 8.46 15.26 4.21
CA ARG A 66 9.41 15.62 3.13
C ARG A 66 8.75 16.35 1.96
N LEU A 67 7.45 16.13 1.74
CA LEU A 67 6.69 16.70 0.64
C LEU A 67 5.83 17.90 1.06
N ASP A 68 5.92 18.32 2.33
CA ASP A 68 5.08 19.37 2.93
C ASP A 68 3.57 19.06 2.79
N ILE A 69 3.21 17.80 3.04
CA ILE A 69 1.83 17.32 3.02
C ILE A 69 1.34 17.16 4.46
N ASP A 70 0.15 17.70 4.78
CA ASP A 70 -0.51 17.45 6.07
C ASP A 70 -1.03 16.01 6.13
N PHE A 71 -0.26 15.13 6.77
CA PHE A 71 -0.62 13.72 6.94
C PHE A 71 -1.97 13.53 7.65
N ALA A 72 -2.26 14.36 8.67
CA ALA A 72 -3.53 14.27 9.40
C ALA A 72 -4.71 14.66 8.51
N GLY A 73 -4.53 15.69 7.67
CA GLY A 73 -5.49 16.08 6.64
C GLY A 73 -5.75 14.96 5.62
N VAL A 74 -4.70 14.32 5.11
CA VAL A 74 -4.83 13.18 4.18
C VAL A 74 -5.57 12.01 4.84
N LEU A 75 -5.22 11.67 6.08
CA LEU A 75 -5.85 10.58 6.81
C LEU A 75 -7.36 10.82 7.03
N ASN A 76 -7.75 12.06 7.34
CA ASN A 76 -9.16 12.42 7.49
C ASN A 76 -9.94 12.24 6.18
N VAL A 77 -9.39 12.68 5.05
CA VAL A 77 -10.03 12.51 3.73
C VAL A 77 -10.10 11.04 3.34
N ALA A 78 -9.04 10.27 3.58
CA ALA A 78 -9.04 8.83 3.33
C ALA A 78 -10.08 8.08 4.19
N ALA A 79 -10.23 8.47 5.46
CA ALA A 79 -11.24 7.90 6.35
C ALA A 79 -12.67 8.20 5.88
N MET A 80 -12.92 9.40 5.35
CA MET A 80 -14.19 9.78 4.74
C MET A 80 -14.50 8.88 3.53
N HIS A 81 -13.57 8.75 2.57
CA HIS A 81 -13.76 7.90 1.40
C HIS A 81 -13.98 6.43 1.76
N HIS A 82 -13.23 5.90 2.72
CA HIS A 82 -13.44 4.53 3.20
C HIS A 82 -14.80 4.34 3.89
N GLY A 83 -15.33 5.36 4.56
CA GLY A 83 -16.69 5.35 5.10
C GLY A 83 -17.75 5.37 4.01
N GLU A 84 -17.60 6.25 3.01
CA GLU A 84 -18.48 6.36 1.84
C GLU A 84 -18.53 5.03 1.05
N GLU A 85 -17.40 4.36 0.85
CA GLU A 85 -17.30 3.06 0.18
C GLU A 85 -17.98 1.91 0.94
N ARG A 86 -18.07 2.01 2.27
CA ARG A 86 -18.74 1.01 3.12
C ARG A 86 -20.26 1.17 3.16
N GLY A 87 -20.79 2.33 2.76
CA GLY A 87 -22.23 2.62 2.78
C GLY A 87 -22.82 2.83 4.17
N ASP A 88 -22.01 3.20 5.16
CA ASP A 88 -22.50 3.61 6.48
C ASP A 88 -22.99 5.08 6.42
N ASP A 89 -24.31 5.23 6.23
CA ASP A 89 -25.10 6.44 6.54
C ASP A 89 -25.69 6.33 7.96
#